data_AF-A0A1B6GIK5-F1
#
_entry.id   AF-A0A1B6GIK5-F1
#
_cell.length_a   1.000
_cell.length_b   1.000
_cell.length_c   1.000
_cell.angle_alpha   90.00
_cell.angle_beta   90.00
_cell.angle_gamma   90.00
#
_symmetry.space_group_name_H-M   'P 1'
#
loop_
_entity.id
_entity.type
_entity.pdbx_description
1 polymer ?
#
loop_
_entity_poly.entity_id
_entity_poly.type
_entity_poly.pdbx_seq_one_letter_code
_entity_poly.pdbx_strand_id
1 'polypeptide(L)'
;KNHNPICACPPGFTGDPFSQCLPIQAEPIAPPTSPAPSCFPSPCGPNSQCQMVGSVPACSCLPDYIGSPPTCRPECVLSAECPSQMACIKQRCRDPCPGSCGVNANCHVVNHLPICTCNEGFTGDPFTQCSPIPITTPTPEAVDPCNPSPCGPNAVCRGAGLCECIPEYTGNPYEACRPECVVNPECPRDKACLRNKCRDPCPGTCGQNAQCDVVNHIPVCSCPQGYTGDPFTSCRVLPPVQQEAIDPCQPSPCGPNSQCRAVNQQAVCSCQPNYIGAPPACRPE
;
A
#
# COMPACT_ATOMS: atom_id res chain seq x y z
N LYS A 1 19.67 39.14 104.52
CA LYS A 1 21.10 39.45 104.24
C LYS A 1 21.45 38.92 102.86
N ASN A 2 21.55 39.82 101.89
CA ASN A 2 22.46 39.75 100.74
C ASN A 2 22.35 41.09 100.04
N HIS A 3 23.06 42.09 100.58
CA HIS A 3 23.27 43.34 99.87
C HIS A 3 24.44 43.07 98.91
N ASN A 4 24.12 42.78 97.66
CA ASN A 4 25.11 42.82 96.59
C ASN A 4 25.19 44.29 96.15
N PRO A 5 26.32 45.00 96.35
CA PRO A 5 26.43 46.36 95.87
C PRO A 5 26.44 46.36 94.34
N ILE A 6 25.53 47.13 93.75
CA ILE A 6 25.48 47.35 92.29
C ILE A 6 26.47 48.48 92.00
N CYS A 7 27.62 48.13 91.44
CA CYS A 7 28.58 49.11 90.92
C CYS A 7 28.36 49.28 89.41
N ALA A 8 28.45 50.51 88.93
CA ALA A 8 28.44 50.86 87.51
C ALA A 8 29.57 51.87 87.22
N CYS A 9 30.13 51.83 86.01
CA CYS A 9 31.16 52.79 85.60
C CYS A 9 30.56 54.20 85.47
N PRO A 10 31.33 55.25 85.78
CA PRO A 10 30.87 56.63 85.61
C PRO A 10 30.60 56.96 84.13
N PRO A 11 29.75 57.96 83.84
CA PRO A 11 29.47 58.39 82.47
C PRO A 11 30.75 58.74 81.70
N GLY A 12 30.87 58.26 80.47
CA GLY A 12 32.05 58.45 79.63
C GLY A 12 33.12 57.37 79.75
N PHE A 13 32.89 56.36 80.60
CA PHE A 13 33.75 55.18 80.75
C PHE A 13 32.95 53.90 80.49
N THR A 14 33.61 52.89 79.97
CA THR A 14 33.08 51.54 79.72
C THR A 14 34.03 50.50 80.32
N GLY A 15 33.57 49.28 80.53
CA GLY A 15 34.34 48.21 81.17
C GLY A 15 33.63 47.62 82.38
N ASP A 16 34.39 46.91 83.22
CA ASP A 16 33.86 46.22 84.39
C ASP A 16 33.98 47.09 85.65
N PRO A 17 32.86 47.53 86.27
CA PRO A 17 32.84 48.40 87.44
C PRO A 17 33.52 47.83 88.69
N PHE A 18 33.71 46.51 88.76
CA PHE A 18 34.36 45.85 89.91
C PHE A 18 35.87 45.65 89.69
N SER A 19 36.34 45.79 88.46
CA SER A 19 37.71 45.52 88.05
C SER A 19 38.43 46.79 87.61
N GLN A 20 37.95 47.45 86.55
CA GLN A 20 38.42 48.75 86.07
C GLN A 20 37.49 49.28 84.96
N CYS A 21 37.19 50.58 85.03
CA CYS A 21 36.52 51.31 83.95
C CYS A 21 37.54 52.07 83.09
N LEU A 22 37.40 52.04 81.76
CA LEU A 22 38.26 52.69 80.77
C LEU A 22 37.47 53.77 80.00
N PRO A 23 38.09 54.90 79.62
CA PRO A 23 37.39 55.97 78.92
C PRO A 23 36.91 55.50 77.55
N ILE A 24 35.65 55.82 77.21
CA ILE A 24 35.06 55.51 75.91
C ILE A 24 35.78 56.36 74.87
N GLN A 25 36.64 55.74 74.07
CA GLN A 25 37.28 56.41 72.94
C GLN A 25 36.22 56.57 71.83
N ALA A 26 35.98 57.82 71.41
CA ALA A 26 35.13 58.09 70.27
C ALA A 26 35.87 57.64 68.99
N GLU A 27 35.38 56.58 68.36
CA GLU A 27 35.85 56.18 67.03
C GLU A 27 35.49 57.28 66.00
N PRO A 28 36.38 57.61 65.04
CA PRO A 28 36.06 58.58 64.00
C PRO A 28 34.92 58.04 63.11
N ILE A 29 33.85 58.82 62.96
CA ILE A 29 32.77 58.53 62.01
C ILE A 29 33.38 58.55 60.60
N ALA A 30 33.45 57.40 59.95
CA ALA A 30 33.84 57.30 58.55
C ALA A 30 32.86 58.10 57.66
N PRO A 31 33.33 58.86 56.66
CA PRO A 31 32.43 59.58 55.76
C PRO A 31 31.58 58.60 54.93
N PRO A 32 30.34 58.95 54.54
CA PRO A 32 29.50 58.08 53.72
C PRO A 32 30.15 57.84 52.34
N THR A 33 30.57 56.61 52.08
CA THR A 33 31.19 56.17 50.82
C THR A 33 30.16 55.66 49.79
N SER A 34 28.99 56.30 49.64
CA SER A 34 28.12 55.95 48.50
C SER A 34 28.57 56.75 47.26
N PRO A 35 28.93 56.09 46.14
CA PRO A 35 29.27 56.76 44.90
C PRO A 35 28.18 57.74 44.49
N ALA A 36 28.56 58.90 43.92
CA ALA A 36 27.60 59.86 43.43
C ALA A 36 26.68 59.22 42.36
N PRO A 37 25.38 59.52 42.37
CA PRO A 37 24.43 59.02 41.37
C PRO A 37 24.94 59.34 39.95
N SER A 38 25.14 58.30 39.15
CA SER A 38 25.65 58.43 37.78
C SER A 38 24.97 57.45 36.82
N CYS A 39 24.93 57.82 35.54
CA CYS A 39 24.50 56.94 34.44
C CYS A 39 25.67 56.16 33.81
N PHE A 40 26.87 56.16 34.43
CA PHE A 40 28.05 55.50 33.86
C PHE A 40 28.83 54.73 34.94
N PRO A 41 28.81 53.38 34.93
CA PRO A 41 28.04 52.52 34.03
C PRO A 41 26.53 52.68 34.22
N SER A 42 25.74 52.45 33.16
CA SER A 42 24.28 52.64 33.21
C SER A 42 23.66 51.73 34.26
N PRO A 43 22.91 52.27 35.24
CA PRO A 43 22.16 51.46 36.19
C PRO A 43 20.87 50.88 35.57
N CYS A 44 20.51 51.28 34.36
CA CYS A 44 19.29 50.84 33.69
C CYS A 44 19.52 49.49 32.97
N GLY A 45 18.50 48.63 32.96
CA GLY A 45 18.53 47.35 32.25
C GLY A 45 18.63 47.47 30.72
N PRO A 46 18.69 46.34 29.99
CA PRO A 46 18.75 46.34 28.52
C PRO A 46 17.56 47.08 27.91
N ASN A 47 17.77 47.61 26.70
CA ASN A 47 16.77 48.39 25.96
C ASN A 47 16.22 49.62 26.72
N SER A 48 16.97 50.14 27.69
CA SER A 48 16.63 51.32 28.48
C SER A 48 17.68 52.40 28.31
N GLN A 49 17.25 53.66 28.37
CA GLN A 49 18.13 54.83 28.43
C GLN A 49 18.13 55.42 29.85
N CYS A 50 19.30 55.86 30.29
CA CYS A 50 19.49 56.57 31.55
C CYS A 50 19.59 58.07 31.28
N GLN A 51 18.79 58.87 31.99
CA GLN A 51 18.85 60.32 31.97
C GLN A 51 18.91 60.86 33.40
N MET A 52 19.76 61.85 33.66
CA MET A 52 19.80 62.52 34.97
C MET A 52 18.60 63.47 35.08
N VAL A 53 17.66 63.19 35.97
CA VAL A 53 16.52 64.07 36.27
C VAL A 53 16.75 64.65 37.66
N GLY A 54 17.23 65.90 37.71
CA GLY A 54 17.78 66.48 38.94
C GLY A 54 19.10 65.80 39.32
N SER A 55 19.23 65.35 40.57
CA SER A 55 20.43 64.67 41.09
C SER A 55 20.31 63.15 41.14
N VAL A 56 19.30 62.55 40.49
CA VAL A 56 19.06 61.10 40.51
C VAL A 56 18.99 60.56 39.08
N PRO A 57 19.60 59.39 38.78
CA PRO A 57 19.43 58.73 37.49
C PRO A 57 18.00 58.22 37.34
N ALA A 58 17.33 58.62 36.27
CA ALA A 58 16.04 58.11 35.86
C ALA A 58 16.20 57.22 34.62
N CYS A 59 15.51 56.08 34.61
CA CYS A 59 15.51 55.16 33.50
C CYS A 59 14.19 55.24 32.73
N SER A 60 14.26 55.21 31.40
CA SER A 60 13.10 55.00 30.52
C SER A 60 13.42 53.94 29.46
N CYS A 61 12.42 53.30 28.87
CA CYS A 61 12.67 52.41 27.73
C CYS A 61 13.16 53.22 26.52
N LEU A 62 13.99 52.59 25.67
CA LEU A 62 14.33 53.13 24.36
C LEU A 62 13.07 53.24 23.49
N PRO A 63 13.07 54.08 22.44
CA PRO A 63 11.96 54.17 21.50
C PRO A 63 11.54 52.78 21.01
N ASP A 64 10.23 52.53 21.03
CA ASP A 64 9.59 51.31 20.55
C ASP A 64 9.80 50.03 21.39
N TYR A 65 10.43 50.16 22.57
CA TYR A 65 10.40 49.13 23.61
C TYR A 65 9.31 49.44 24.63
N ILE A 66 8.59 48.40 25.04
CA ILE A 66 7.45 48.51 25.96
C ILE A 66 7.83 48.03 27.37
N GLY A 67 7.08 48.52 28.37
CA GLY A 67 7.25 48.17 29.78
C GLY A 67 7.95 49.27 30.58
N SER A 68 8.55 48.87 31.69
CA SER A 68 9.34 49.76 32.56
C SER A 68 10.75 49.16 32.78
N PRO A 69 11.80 50.01 32.83
CA PRO A 69 13.14 49.55 33.18
C PRO A 69 13.17 48.85 34.55
N PRO A 70 14.03 47.82 34.74
CA PRO A 70 15.02 47.30 33.80
C PRO A 70 14.47 46.29 32.78
N THR A 71 13.16 46.04 32.77
CA THR A 71 12.49 44.98 32.00
C THR A 71 11.92 45.43 30.65
N CYS A 72 12.53 46.44 30.02
CA CYS A 72 12.11 46.91 28.71
C CYS A 72 12.27 45.80 27.66
N ARG A 73 11.17 45.47 26.97
CA ARG A 73 11.11 44.39 25.98
C ARG A 73 10.53 44.88 24.66
N PRO A 74 10.87 44.24 23.53
CA PRO A 74 10.22 44.54 22.26
C PRO A 74 8.71 44.21 22.31
N GLU A 75 7.95 44.76 21.37
CA GLU A 75 6.52 44.48 21.24
C GLU A 75 6.25 42.99 21.04
N CYS A 76 7.07 42.32 20.23
CA CYS A 76 7.03 40.88 19.98
C CYS A 76 8.43 40.30 19.75
N VAL A 77 8.59 39.00 20.04
CA VAL A 77 9.72 38.19 19.58
C VAL A 77 9.24 37.09 18.62
N LEU A 78 8.02 36.59 18.84
CA LEU A 78 7.34 35.60 18.01
C LEU A 78 6.07 36.19 17.40
N SER A 79 5.71 35.75 16.18
CA SER A 79 4.46 36.20 15.54
C SER A 79 3.21 35.82 16.33
N ALA A 80 3.25 34.74 17.12
CA ALA A 80 2.16 34.33 18.02
C ALA A 80 1.86 35.35 19.14
N GLU A 81 2.76 36.30 19.41
CA GLU A 81 2.53 37.42 20.33
C GLU A 81 1.73 38.56 19.67
N CYS A 82 1.59 38.53 18.34
CA CYS A 82 0.83 39.50 17.57
C CYS A 82 -0.62 39.05 17.32
N PRO A 83 -1.52 39.97 16.97
CA PRO A 83 -2.84 39.60 16.42
C PRO A 83 -2.70 38.66 15.21
N SER A 84 -3.71 37.81 14.96
CA SER A 84 -3.69 36.80 13.88
C SER A 84 -3.45 37.36 12.47
N GLN A 85 -3.77 38.65 12.26
CA GLN A 85 -3.59 39.40 11.02
C GLN A 85 -2.25 40.16 10.92
N MET A 86 -1.33 39.99 11.88
CA MET A 86 -0.03 40.66 11.92
C MET A 86 1.08 39.67 12.22
N ALA A 87 2.30 39.95 11.77
CA ALA A 87 3.47 39.13 12.05
C ALA A 87 4.52 39.92 12.83
N CYS A 88 5.40 39.22 13.54
CA CYS A 88 6.51 39.88 14.21
C CYS A 88 7.62 40.20 13.22
N ILE A 89 7.68 41.46 12.76
CA ILE A 89 8.63 41.93 11.76
C ILE A 89 9.47 43.04 12.38
N LYS A 90 10.78 42.79 12.53
CA LYS A 90 11.73 43.71 13.20
C LYS A 90 11.25 44.10 14.61
N GLN A 91 10.91 43.08 15.41
CA GLN A 91 10.50 43.22 16.82
C GLN A 91 9.18 43.99 17.03
N ARG A 92 8.35 44.09 15.99
CA ARG A 92 7.03 44.76 16.03
C ARG A 92 5.96 44.01 15.28
N CYS A 93 4.73 44.14 15.74
CA CYS A 93 3.57 43.55 15.07
C CYS A 93 3.21 44.40 13.86
N ARG A 94 3.48 43.88 12.67
CA ARG A 94 3.24 44.56 11.39
C ARG A 94 2.51 43.64 10.42
N ASP A 95 1.79 44.23 9.49
CA ASP A 95 1.20 43.51 8.37
C ASP A 95 2.31 42.90 7.50
N PRO A 96 2.34 41.56 7.26
CA PRO A 96 3.31 40.94 6.37
C PRO A 96 2.98 41.10 4.87
N CYS A 97 1.82 41.63 4.49
CA CYS A 97 1.41 41.75 3.08
C CYS A 97 2.24 42.72 2.22
N PRO A 98 2.67 43.90 2.70
CA PRO A 98 3.44 44.83 1.88
C PRO A 98 4.72 44.21 1.31
N GLY A 99 4.76 44.03 -0.01
CA GLY A 99 5.90 43.46 -0.74
C GLY A 99 5.93 41.93 -0.84
N SER A 100 4.92 41.22 -0.34
CA SER A 100 4.87 39.75 -0.36
C SER A 100 4.20 39.16 -1.60
N CYS A 101 3.27 39.88 -2.24
CA CYS A 101 2.51 39.41 -3.40
C CYS A 101 2.87 40.14 -4.69
N GLY A 102 2.68 39.46 -5.82
CA GLY A 102 2.93 39.96 -7.16
C GLY A 102 1.87 40.95 -7.67
N VAL A 103 2.08 41.46 -8.88
CA VAL A 103 1.13 42.41 -9.51
C VAL A 103 -0.19 41.71 -9.84
N ASN A 104 -1.32 42.39 -9.60
CA ASN A 104 -2.69 41.87 -9.75
C ASN A 104 -3.03 40.66 -8.85
N ALA A 105 -2.35 40.55 -7.70
CA ALA A 105 -2.70 39.63 -6.63
C ALA A 105 -3.25 40.38 -5.40
N ASN A 106 -4.24 39.79 -4.74
CA ASN A 106 -4.73 40.18 -3.43
C ASN A 106 -3.93 39.44 -2.35
N CYS A 107 -3.52 40.18 -1.32
CA CYS A 107 -2.89 39.60 -0.14
C CYS A 107 -3.86 39.56 1.03
N HIS A 108 -3.93 38.41 1.72
CA HIS A 108 -4.59 38.29 3.00
C HIS A 108 -3.71 37.49 3.97
N VAL A 109 -3.86 37.76 5.27
CA VAL A 109 -3.00 37.14 6.30
C VAL A 109 -3.70 35.94 6.91
N VAL A 110 -3.03 34.78 6.90
CA VAL A 110 -3.49 33.56 7.55
C VAL A 110 -2.40 33.07 8.49
N ASN A 111 -2.70 33.00 9.79
CA ASN A 111 -1.76 32.55 10.83
C ASN A 111 -0.42 33.31 10.81
N HIS A 112 -0.48 34.64 10.67
CA HIS A 112 0.70 35.52 10.54
C HIS A 112 1.50 35.36 9.22
N LEU A 113 1.04 34.57 8.25
CA LEU A 113 1.65 34.43 6.93
C LEU A 113 0.87 35.21 5.87
N PRO A 114 1.56 35.90 4.94
CA PRO A 114 0.91 36.50 3.78
C PRO A 114 0.54 35.42 2.77
N ILE A 115 -0.74 35.35 2.42
CA ILE A 115 -1.27 34.47 1.38
C ILE A 115 -1.66 35.33 0.18
N CYS A 116 -1.11 34.98 -0.98
CA CYS A 116 -1.32 35.69 -2.23
C CYS A 116 -2.28 34.91 -3.14
N THR A 117 -3.31 35.58 -3.65
CA THR A 117 -4.27 35.01 -4.59
C THR A 117 -4.48 35.97 -5.76
N CYS A 118 -4.56 35.49 -6.99
CA CYS A 118 -4.86 36.36 -8.13
C CYS A 118 -6.23 37.04 -7.96
N ASN A 119 -6.32 38.30 -8.36
CA ASN A 119 -7.59 39.03 -8.37
C ASN A 119 -8.61 38.35 -9.28
N GLU A 120 -9.90 38.62 -9.04
CA GLU A 120 -10.99 38.13 -9.88
C GLU A 120 -10.74 38.49 -11.36
N GLY A 121 -10.82 37.50 -12.26
CA GLY A 121 -10.55 37.67 -13.68
C GLY A 121 -9.06 37.57 -14.09
N PHE A 122 -8.15 37.23 -13.16
CA PHE A 122 -6.73 37.02 -13.42
C PHE A 122 -6.28 35.59 -13.11
N THR A 123 -5.23 35.12 -13.78
CA THR A 123 -4.59 33.81 -13.60
C THR A 123 -3.06 33.94 -13.70
N GLY A 124 -2.32 32.97 -13.14
CA GLY A 124 -0.86 32.98 -13.11
C GLY A 124 -0.29 32.69 -11.72
N ASP A 125 0.93 33.16 -11.47
CA ASP A 125 1.60 33.02 -10.18
C ASP A 125 1.35 34.27 -9.30
N PRO A 126 0.62 34.13 -8.17
CA PRO A 126 0.27 35.26 -7.31
C PRO A 126 1.45 35.87 -6.54
N PHE A 127 2.62 35.22 -6.48
CA PHE A 127 3.83 35.79 -5.86
C PHE A 127 4.65 36.62 -6.86
N THR A 128 4.51 36.34 -8.16
CA THR A 128 5.26 37.02 -9.23
C THR A 128 4.38 38.01 -9.98
N GLN A 129 3.36 37.52 -10.69
CA GLN A 129 2.45 38.32 -11.50
C GLN A 129 1.23 37.50 -11.93
N CYS A 130 0.04 38.07 -11.76
CA CYS A 130 -1.18 37.57 -12.36
C CYS A 130 -1.50 38.34 -13.66
N SER A 131 -1.92 37.61 -14.68
CA SER A 131 -2.33 38.09 -16.01
C SER A 131 -3.83 37.93 -16.22
N PRO A 132 -4.51 38.79 -17.00
CA PRO A 132 -5.94 38.64 -17.26
C PRO A 132 -6.22 37.27 -17.89
N ILE A 133 -7.28 36.60 -17.43
CA ILE A 133 -7.72 35.34 -18.02
C ILE A 133 -8.08 35.62 -19.48
N PRO A 134 -7.44 34.97 -20.46
CA PRO A 134 -7.81 35.16 -21.86
C PRO A 134 -9.26 34.75 -22.04
N ILE A 135 -10.06 35.63 -22.65
CA ILE A 135 -11.43 35.30 -23.08
C ILE A 135 -11.29 34.36 -24.28
N THR A 136 -11.09 33.08 -24.02
CA THR A 136 -11.35 32.05 -25.01
C THR A 136 -12.87 31.98 -25.15
N THR A 137 -13.42 32.58 -26.19
CA THR A 137 -14.62 32.01 -26.81
C THR A 137 -14.34 30.52 -26.97
N PRO A 138 -15.17 29.62 -26.42
CA PRO A 138 -14.96 28.21 -26.66
C PRO A 138 -15.23 27.97 -28.14
N THR A 139 -14.19 28.01 -28.96
CA THR A 139 -14.09 27.02 -30.02
C THR A 139 -14.31 25.69 -29.32
N PRO A 140 -15.33 24.89 -29.68
CA PRO A 140 -15.50 23.58 -29.09
C PRO A 140 -14.21 22.82 -29.41
N GLU A 141 -13.30 22.73 -28.45
CA GLU A 141 -12.27 21.72 -28.48
C GLU A 141 -13.05 20.42 -28.63
N ALA A 142 -12.78 19.70 -29.71
CA ALA A 142 -13.41 18.43 -29.97
C ALA A 142 -13.00 17.51 -28.81
N VAL A 143 -13.81 17.50 -27.75
CA VAL A 143 -13.69 16.56 -26.65
C VAL A 143 -13.76 15.21 -27.31
N ASP A 144 -12.66 14.46 -27.24
CA ASP A 144 -12.60 13.13 -27.81
C ASP A 144 -13.69 12.29 -27.11
N PRO A 145 -14.77 11.91 -27.82
CA PRO A 145 -15.88 11.19 -27.22
C PRO A 145 -15.48 9.77 -26.81
N CYS A 146 -14.26 9.33 -27.14
CA CYS A 146 -13.67 8.09 -26.68
C CYS A 146 -12.74 8.24 -25.47
N ASN A 147 -12.60 9.45 -24.89
CA ASN A 147 -11.77 9.68 -23.71
C ASN A 147 -12.49 10.52 -22.62
N PRO A 148 -12.95 9.90 -21.51
CA PRO A 148 -12.84 8.47 -21.20
C PRO A 148 -13.75 7.62 -22.10
N SER A 149 -13.37 6.36 -22.34
CA SER A 149 -14.13 5.49 -23.26
C SER A 149 -15.53 5.21 -22.72
N PRO A 150 -16.60 5.42 -23.53
CA PRO A 150 -17.97 5.09 -23.16
C PRO A 150 -18.31 3.60 -23.37
N CYS A 151 -17.35 2.78 -23.83
CA CYS A 151 -17.60 1.39 -24.21
C CYS A 151 -17.36 0.41 -23.06
N GLY A 152 -18.11 -0.70 -23.10
CA GLY A 152 -17.93 -1.81 -22.17
C GLY A 152 -16.65 -2.62 -22.44
N PRO A 153 -16.31 -3.59 -21.57
CA PRO A 153 -15.17 -4.47 -21.78
C PRO A 153 -15.27 -5.24 -23.10
N ASN A 154 -14.12 -5.46 -23.74
CA ASN A 154 -13.97 -6.11 -25.04
C ASN A 154 -14.68 -5.37 -26.21
N ALA A 155 -14.92 -4.07 -26.07
CA ALA A 155 -15.38 -3.20 -27.15
C ALA A 155 -14.34 -2.11 -27.46
N VAL A 156 -14.35 -1.62 -28.70
CA VAL A 156 -13.51 -0.52 -29.18
C VAL A 156 -14.38 0.68 -29.50
N CYS A 157 -13.93 1.86 -29.07
CA CYS A 157 -14.58 3.14 -29.37
C CYS A 157 -14.06 3.71 -30.69
N ARG A 158 -14.96 4.18 -31.57
CA ARG A 158 -14.62 4.81 -32.85
C ARG A 158 -15.43 6.09 -33.08
N GLY A 159 -14.79 7.08 -33.70
CA GLY A 159 -15.44 8.29 -34.19
C GLY A 159 -16.16 9.07 -33.09
N ALA A 160 -17.48 9.22 -33.22
CA ALA A 160 -18.33 10.01 -32.33
C ALA A 160 -18.74 9.29 -31.02
N GLY A 161 -17.92 8.38 -30.49
CA GLY A 161 -18.29 7.55 -29.33
C GLY A 161 -19.08 6.30 -29.68
N LEU A 162 -18.97 5.81 -30.92
CA LEU A 162 -19.60 4.56 -31.35
C LEU A 162 -18.79 3.37 -30.83
N CYS A 163 -19.46 2.45 -30.14
CA CYS A 163 -18.83 1.25 -29.59
C CYS A 163 -19.11 0.04 -30.48
N GLU A 164 -18.07 -0.71 -30.80
CA GLU A 164 -18.16 -1.96 -31.55
C GLU A 164 -17.42 -3.07 -30.80
N CYS A 165 -17.95 -4.30 -30.78
CA CYS A 165 -17.21 -5.42 -30.21
C CYS A 165 -15.94 -5.68 -31.01
N ILE A 166 -14.85 -6.03 -30.31
CA ILE A 166 -13.66 -6.54 -30.99
C ILE A 166 -13.99 -7.82 -31.77
N PRO A 167 -13.23 -8.17 -32.83
CA PRO A 167 -13.50 -9.37 -33.62
C PRO A 167 -13.64 -10.61 -32.74
N GLU A 168 -14.62 -11.46 -33.08
CA GLU A 168 -14.98 -12.71 -32.37
C GLU A 168 -15.67 -12.55 -31.02
N TYR A 169 -16.00 -11.32 -30.61
CA TYR A 169 -16.84 -11.05 -29.46
C TYR A 169 -18.21 -10.56 -29.93
N THR A 170 -19.25 -10.92 -29.17
CA THR A 170 -20.65 -10.59 -29.45
C THR A 170 -21.33 -10.07 -28.19
N GLY A 171 -22.41 -9.31 -28.33
CA GLY A 171 -23.12 -8.69 -27.20
C GLY A 171 -23.37 -7.21 -27.43
N ASN A 172 -23.61 -6.47 -26.34
CA ASN A 172 -23.82 -5.03 -26.37
C ASN A 172 -22.47 -4.31 -26.15
N PRO A 173 -21.91 -3.61 -27.15
CA PRO A 173 -20.62 -2.92 -27.03
C PRO A 173 -20.56 -1.82 -25.96
N TYR A 174 -21.70 -1.29 -25.54
CA TYR A 174 -21.78 -0.28 -24.49
C TYR A 174 -21.81 -0.88 -23.08
N GLU A 175 -22.19 -2.16 -22.93
CA GLU A 175 -22.27 -2.83 -21.62
C GLU A 175 -21.13 -3.83 -21.44
N ALA A 176 -21.01 -4.81 -22.33
CA ALA A 176 -19.96 -5.81 -22.37
C ALA A 176 -20.08 -6.65 -23.65
N CYS A 177 -18.95 -6.91 -24.30
CA CYS A 177 -18.85 -7.93 -25.33
C CYS A 177 -18.28 -9.22 -24.73
N ARG A 178 -18.86 -10.36 -25.12
CA ARG A 178 -18.52 -11.70 -24.63
C ARG A 178 -18.04 -12.58 -25.81
N PRO A 179 -17.03 -13.43 -25.62
CA PRO A 179 -16.67 -14.40 -26.65
C PRO A 179 -17.76 -15.46 -26.83
N GLU A 180 -17.62 -16.31 -27.85
CA GLU A 180 -18.53 -17.43 -28.13
C GLU A 180 -18.71 -18.36 -26.91
N CYS A 181 -17.62 -18.63 -26.17
CA CYS A 181 -17.67 -19.40 -24.93
C CYS A 181 -16.57 -18.97 -23.95
N VAL A 182 -16.80 -19.21 -22.66
CA VAL A 182 -15.74 -19.18 -21.62
C VAL A 182 -15.62 -20.50 -20.87
N VAL A 183 -16.64 -21.36 -20.97
CA VAL A 183 -16.67 -22.70 -20.37
C VAL A 183 -17.29 -23.71 -21.33
N ASN A 184 -16.94 -24.99 -21.17
CA ASN A 184 -17.42 -26.08 -22.02
C ASN A 184 -18.95 -26.16 -22.19
N PRO A 185 -19.77 -26.01 -21.12
CA PRO A 185 -21.23 -26.10 -21.24
C PRO A 185 -21.91 -25.02 -22.11
N GLU A 186 -21.18 -23.97 -22.50
CA GLU A 186 -21.66 -22.95 -23.44
C GLU A 186 -21.58 -23.42 -24.90
N CYS A 187 -20.84 -24.50 -25.15
CA CYS A 187 -20.72 -25.11 -26.46
C CYS A 187 -21.76 -26.22 -26.67
N PRO A 188 -22.02 -26.61 -27.93
CA PRO A 188 -22.65 -27.89 -28.26
C PRO A 188 -21.93 -29.07 -27.59
N ARG A 189 -22.65 -30.16 -27.30
CA ARG A 189 -22.12 -31.32 -26.57
C ARG A 189 -20.95 -32.04 -27.27
N ASP A 190 -20.89 -31.91 -28.59
CA ASP A 190 -19.87 -32.43 -29.50
C ASP A 190 -18.65 -31.49 -29.66
N LYS A 191 -18.62 -30.36 -28.94
CA LYS A 191 -17.53 -29.37 -29.00
C LYS A 191 -17.04 -29.01 -27.61
N ALA A 192 -15.83 -28.46 -27.50
CA ALA A 192 -15.28 -27.93 -26.26
C ALA A 192 -14.96 -26.44 -26.41
N CYS A 193 -14.92 -25.72 -25.28
CA CYS A 193 -14.50 -24.33 -25.30
C CYS A 193 -12.98 -24.25 -25.36
N LEU A 194 -12.45 -24.03 -26.55
CA LEU A 194 -11.02 -23.98 -26.83
C LEU A 194 -10.65 -22.59 -27.33
N ARG A 195 -9.88 -21.86 -26.53
CA ARG A 195 -9.46 -20.47 -26.82
C ARG A 195 -10.66 -19.57 -27.15
N ASN A 196 -11.66 -19.57 -26.27
CA ASN A 196 -12.87 -18.75 -26.37
C ASN A 196 -13.77 -19.03 -27.58
N LYS A 197 -13.59 -20.19 -28.23
CA LYS A 197 -14.44 -20.66 -29.33
C LYS A 197 -14.87 -22.10 -29.14
N CYS A 198 -16.05 -22.45 -29.64
CA CYS A 198 -16.54 -23.82 -29.61
C CYS A 198 -15.94 -24.62 -30.77
N ARG A 199 -14.98 -25.48 -30.45
CA ARG A 199 -14.22 -26.27 -31.43
C ARG A 199 -14.24 -27.75 -31.05
N ASP A 200 -14.06 -28.60 -32.05
CA ASP A 200 -13.86 -30.03 -31.85
C ASP A 200 -12.52 -30.26 -31.11
N PRO A 201 -12.51 -30.92 -29.94
CA PRO A 201 -11.29 -31.25 -29.20
C PRO A 201 -10.54 -32.49 -29.74
N CYS A 202 -11.06 -33.22 -30.73
CA CYS A 202 -10.44 -34.43 -31.27
C CYS A 202 -9.13 -34.24 -32.06
N PRO A 203 -8.96 -33.21 -32.90
CA PRO A 203 -7.76 -33.07 -33.72
C PRO A 203 -6.47 -32.99 -32.87
N GLY A 204 -5.61 -34.00 -33.00
CA GLY A 204 -4.33 -34.10 -32.29
C GLY A 204 -4.40 -34.70 -30.88
N THR A 205 -5.58 -35.16 -30.43
CA THR A 205 -5.74 -35.73 -29.07
C THR A 205 -5.53 -37.24 -29.02
N CYS A 206 -6.01 -37.98 -30.01
CA CYS A 206 -5.90 -39.45 -30.04
C CYS A 206 -4.68 -39.94 -30.82
N GLY A 207 -4.22 -41.14 -30.49
CA GLY A 207 -3.09 -41.82 -31.13
C GLY A 207 -3.40 -42.31 -32.55
N GLN A 208 -2.39 -42.91 -33.19
CA GLN A 208 -2.55 -43.40 -34.57
C GLN A 208 -3.59 -44.53 -34.64
N ASN A 209 -4.46 -44.48 -35.66
CA ASN A 209 -5.57 -45.42 -35.89
C ASN A 209 -6.59 -45.53 -34.74
N ALA A 210 -6.63 -44.56 -33.82
CA ALA A 210 -7.66 -44.48 -32.80
C ALA A 210 -8.88 -43.69 -33.31
N GLN A 211 -10.07 -44.09 -32.87
CA GLN A 211 -11.30 -43.33 -33.06
C GLN A 211 -11.46 -42.32 -31.92
N CYS A 212 -11.79 -41.08 -32.27
CA CYS A 212 -12.08 -40.03 -31.30
C CYS A 212 -13.58 -39.70 -31.31
N ASP A 213 -14.22 -39.80 -30.16
CA ASP A 213 -15.61 -39.39 -29.95
C ASP A 213 -15.66 -38.32 -28.86
N VAL A 214 -16.42 -37.24 -29.08
CA VAL A 214 -16.56 -36.17 -28.09
C VAL A 214 -17.75 -36.48 -27.18
N VAL A 215 -17.47 -36.74 -25.89
CA VAL A 215 -18.48 -37.04 -24.88
C VAL A 215 -18.48 -35.93 -23.84
N ASN A 216 -19.57 -35.15 -23.78
CA ASN A 216 -19.72 -34.01 -22.86
C ASN A 216 -18.52 -33.06 -22.90
N HIS A 217 -18.16 -32.58 -24.11
CA HIS A 217 -17.04 -31.69 -24.37
C HIS A 217 -15.64 -32.30 -24.12
N ILE A 218 -15.55 -33.61 -23.83
CA ILE A 218 -14.29 -34.32 -23.58
C ILE A 218 -14.01 -35.28 -24.73
N PRO A 219 -12.82 -35.21 -25.37
CA PRO A 219 -12.43 -36.19 -26.38
C PRO A 219 -12.15 -37.55 -25.71
N VAL A 220 -12.80 -38.59 -26.20
CA VAL A 220 -12.64 -39.98 -25.76
C VAL A 220 -12.02 -40.77 -26.90
N CYS A 221 -10.85 -41.35 -26.66
CA CYS A 221 -10.12 -42.14 -27.64
C CYS A 221 -10.39 -43.64 -27.42
N SER A 222 -10.73 -44.36 -28.48
CA SER A 222 -10.93 -45.82 -28.45
C SER A 222 -10.28 -46.50 -29.65
N CYS A 223 -9.89 -47.77 -29.51
CA CYS A 223 -9.47 -48.55 -30.68
C CYS A 223 -10.72 -49.06 -31.42
N PRO A 224 -10.83 -48.82 -32.73
CA PRO A 224 -11.97 -49.29 -33.51
C PRO A 224 -12.00 -50.83 -33.57
N GLN A 225 -13.13 -51.38 -34.01
CA GLN A 225 -13.30 -52.84 -34.11
C GLN A 225 -12.19 -53.48 -34.96
N GLY A 226 -11.61 -54.58 -34.48
CA GLY A 226 -10.48 -55.26 -35.13
C GLY A 226 -9.10 -54.72 -34.75
N TYR A 227 -9.03 -53.73 -33.84
CA TYR A 227 -7.77 -53.18 -33.33
C TYR A 227 -7.61 -53.41 -31.81
N THR A 228 -6.37 -53.39 -31.35
CA THR A 228 -5.96 -53.48 -29.95
C THR A 228 -4.77 -52.56 -29.71
N GLY A 229 -4.43 -52.25 -28.46
CA GLY A 229 -3.34 -51.34 -28.10
C GLY A 229 -3.82 -50.19 -27.22
N ASP A 230 -3.06 -49.11 -27.20
CA ASP A 230 -3.34 -47.89 -26.44
C ASP A 230 -3.92 -46.81 -27.38
N PRO A 231 -5.19 -46.40 -27.21
CA PRO A 231 -5.84 -45.39 -28.04
C PRO A 231 -5.18 -44.00 -28.02
N PHE A 232 -4.38 -43.66 -27.02
CA PHE A 232 -3.66 -42.38 -26.97
C PHE A 232 -2.30 -42.44 -27.65
N THR A 233 -1.76 -43.63 -27.89
CA THR A 233 -0.46 -43.83 -28.52
C THR A 233 -0.62 -44.38 -29.93
N SER A 234 -1.14 -45.61 -30.06
CA SER A 234 -1.37 -46.29 -31.33
C SER A 234 -2.25 -47.51 -31.12
N CYS A 235 -3.25 -47.65 -32.00
CA CYS A 235 -4.00 -48.88 -32.19
C CYS A 235 -3.37 -49.71 -33.31
N ARG A 236 -3.25 -51.02 -33.08
CA ARG A 236 -2.72 -52.01 -34.04
C ARG A 236 -3.74 -53.10 -34.31
N VAL A 237 -3.70 -53.71 -35.48
CA VAL A 237 -4.62 -54.79 -35.86
C VAL A 237 -4.51 -55.95 -34.86
N LEU A 238 -5.66 -56.49 -34.43
CA LEU A 238 -5.72 -57.69 -33.59
C LEU A 238 -5.05 -58.85 -34.33
N PRO A 239 -4.09 -59.56 -33.71
CA PRO A 239 -3.52 -60.76 -34.32
C PRO A 239 -4.63 -61.76 -34.63
N PRO A 240 -4.59 -62.46 -35.78
CA PRO A 240 -5.51 -63.55 -36.03
C PRO A 240 -5.35 -64.57 -34.91
N VAL A 241 -6.47 -64.90 -34.25
CA VAL A 241 -6.50 -65.99 -33.28
C VAL A 241 -6.18 -67.25 -34.06
N GLN A 242 -4.96 -67.76 -33.91
CA GLN A 242 -4.64 -69.10 -34.36
C GLN A 242 -5.51 -70.02 -33.49
N GLN A 243 -6.51 -70.66 -34.10
CA GLN A 243 -7.21 -71.77 -33.45
C GLN A 243 -6.19 -72.89 -33.29
N GLU A 244 -5.53 -72.92 -32.13
CA GLU A 244 -4.73 -74.07 -31.75
C GLU A 244 -5.68 -75.27 -31.71
N ALA A 245 -5.38 -76.29 -32.52
CA ALA A 245 -6.14 -77.53 -32.53
C ALA A 245 -6.07 -78.12 -31.13
N ILE A 246 -7.19 -78.08 -30.40
CA ILE A 246 -7.30 -78.70 -29.09
C ILE A 246 -7.17 -80.21 -29.30
N ASP A 247 -6.08 -80.81 -28.80
CA ASP A 247 -5.93 -82.26 -28.81
C ASP A 247 -6.99 -82.87 -27.87
N PRO A 248 -7.97 -83.63 -28.39
CA PRO A 248 -9.03 -84.21 -27.56
C PRO A 248 -8.51 -85.25 -26.55
N CYS A 249 -7.25 -85.69 -26.68
CA CYS A 249 -6.58 -86.57 -25.72
C CYS A 249 -5.78 -85.84 -24.63
N GLN A 250 -5.81 -84.50 -24.59
CA GLN A 250 -5.12 -83.69 -23.55
C GLN A 250 -6.06 -82.68 -22.87
N PRO A 251 -6.47 -82.90 -21.60
CA PRO A 251 -6.24 -84.10 -20.78
C PRO A 251 -7.09 -85.29 -21.27
N SER A 252 -6.57 -86.52 -21.12
CA SER A 252 -7.24 -87.72 -21.65
C SER A 252 -8.57 -88.01 -20.94
N PRO A 253 -9.69 -88.11 -21.67
CA PRO A 253 -10.99 -88.46 -21.09
C PRO A 253 -11.17 -89.97 -20.86
N CYS A 254 -10.21 -90.81 -21.29
CA CYS A 254 -10.38 -92.26 -21.39
C CYS A 254 -10.26 -93.05 -20.07
N GLY A 255 -9.95 -92.39 -18.95
CA GLY A 255 -9.78 -93.07 -17.65
C GLY A 255 -8.49 -93.90 -17.54
N PRO A 256 -8.22 -94.48 -16.36
CA PRO A 256 -7.00 -95.24 -16.08
C PRO A 256 -6.92 -96.53 -16.92
N ASN A 257 -5.70 -96.97 -17.22
CA ASN A 257 -5.41 -98.17 -18.02
C ASN A 257 -6.02 -98.20 -19.43
N SER A 258 -6.40 -97.02 -19.95
CA SER A 258 -6.92 -96.84 -21.31
C SER A 258 -5.93 -96.04 -22.15
N GLN A 259 -5.89 -96.33 -23.46
CA GLN A 259 -5.19 -95.55 -24.47
C GLN A 259 -6.19 -94.63 -25.17
N CYS A 260 -5.85 -93.35 -25.25
CA CYS A 260 -6.59 -92.36 -26.06
C CYS A 260 -5.94 -92.23 -27.44
N ARG A 261 -6.76 -92.21 -28.49
CA ARG A 261 -6.34 -91.86 -29.86
C ARG A 261 -7.29 -90.80 -30.41
N ALA A 262 -6.73 -89.72 -30.93
CA ALA A 262 -7.51 -88.71 -31.64
C ALA A 262 -7.89 -89.23 -33.03
N VAL A 263 -9.19 -89.43 -33.29
CA VAL A 263 -9.72 -89.79 -34.61
C VAL A 263 -10.77 -88.75 -34.97
N ASN A 264 -10.59 -88.04 -36.09
CA ASN A 264 -11.50 -86.99 -36.56
C ASN A 264 -11.81 -85.91 -35.49
N GLN A 265 -10.79 -85.45 -34.74
CA GLN A 265 -10.93 -84.49 -33.62
C GLN A 265 -11.80 -84.97 -32.45
N GLN A 266 -12.04 -86.27 -32.30
CA GLN A 266 -12.66 -86.86 -31.12
C GLN A 266 -11.71 -87.84 -30.43
N ALA A 267 -11.78 -87.89 -29.10
CA ALA A 267 -11.06 -88.86 -28.30
C ALA A 267 -11.72 -90.23 -28.44
N VAL A 268 -11.02 -91.18 -29.05
CA VAL A 268 -11.41 -92.58 -29.10
C VAL A 268 -10.59 -93.35 -28.09
N CYS A 269 -11.28 -94.06 -27.20
CA CYS A 269 -10.67 -94.77 -26.08
C CYS A 269 -10.65 -96.28 -26.34
N SER A 270 -9.52 -96.94 -26.06
CA SER A 270 -9.40 -98.40 -26.02
C SER A 270 -8.62 -98.85 -24.77
N CYS A 271 -8.83 -100.06 -24.28
CA CYS A 271 -7.99 -100.58 -23.18
C CYS A 271 -6.54 -100.77 -23.64
N GLN A 272 -5.57 -100.58 -22.73
CA GLN A 272 -4.16 -100.91 -22.99
C GLN A 272 -3.96 -102.42 -23.18
N PRO A 273 -2.85 -102.89 -23.79
CA PRO A 273 -2.55 -104.31 -23.89
C PRO A 273 -2.58 -105.00 -22.51
N ASN A 274 -3.20 -106.18 -22.43
CA ASN A 274 -3.44 -106.97 -21.20
C ASN A 274 -4.53 -106.43 -20.26
N TYR A 275 -5.36 -105.48 -20.73
CA TYR A 275 -6.57 -105.04 -20.03
C TYR A 275 -7.81 -105.39 -20.87
N ILE A 276 -8.83 -105.94 -20.22
CA ILE A 276 -10.11 -106.32 -20.83
C ILE A 276 -11.24 -105.38 -20.39
N GLY A 277 -12.30 -105.32 -21.20
CA GLY A 277 -13.48 -104.48 -20.96
C GLY A 277 -13.57 -103.29 -21.91
N ALA A 278 -14.24 -102.23 -21.47
CA ALA A 278 -14.40 -100.99 -22.23
C ALA A 278 -13.98 -99.79 -21.36
N PRO A 279 -13.22 -98.82 -21.91
CA PRO A 279 -12.91 -97.56 -21.21
C PRO A 279 -14.18 -96.84 -20.74
N PRO A 280 -14.15 -96.12 -19.60
CA PRO A 280 -12.98 -95.90 -18.72
C PRO A 280 -12.72 -97.01 -17.68
N ALA A 281 -13.46 -98.12 -17.74
CA ALA A 281 -13.42 -99.21 -16.75
C ALA A 281 -12.61 -100.43 -17.22
N CYS A 282 -11.43 -100.19 -17.79
CA CYS A 282 -10.50 -101.25 -18.18
C CYS A 282 -9.90 -101.91 -16.93
N ARG A 283 -9.92 -103.26 -16.87
CA ARG A 283 -9.37 -104.05 -15.76
C ARG A 283 -8.34 -105.07 -16.26
N PRO A 284 -7.37 -105.49 -15.43
CA PRO A 284 -6.40 -106.52 -15.82
C PRO A 284 -7.10 -107.81 -16.27
N GLU A 285 -6.56 -108.46 -17.30
CA GLU A 285 -6.96 -109.79 -17.76
C GLU A 285 -6.74 -110.89 -16.70
#